data_AF-A0A260YU96-F1
#
_entry.id   AF-A0A260YU96-F1
#
_cell.length_a   1.000
_cell.length_b   1.000
_cell.length_c   1.000
_cell.angle_alpha   90.00
_cell.angle_beta   90.00
_cell.angle_gamma   90.00
#
_symmetry.space_group_name_H-M   'P 1'
#
loop_
_entity.id
_entity.type
_entity.pdbx_description
1 polymer ?
#
loop_
_entity_poly.entity_id
_entity_poly.type
_entity_poly.pdbx_seq_one_letter_code
_entity_poly.pdbx_strand_id
1 'polypeptide(L)'
;MQHNLGERGGMSLCEACFDANGHVGHDYIRFFSREGGACDCGNQDVIKESGNCPAHGDESKRPKYDMTDVCMAEYIVTKLVVRMFLDYRGW
;
A
#
# COMPACT_ATOMS: atom_id res chain seq x y z
N MET A 1 -5.50 6.86 6.50
CA MET A 1 -5.64 8.24 7.03
C MET A 1 -4.75 9.17 6.20
N GLN A 2 -5.20 10.36 5.79
CA GLN A 2 -4.43 11.30 4.93
C GLN A 2 -3.97 12.54 5.70
N HIS A 3 -2.71 12.94 5.55
CA HIS A 3 -2.19 14.23 6.04
C HIS A 3 -2.35 15.30 4.94
N ASN A 4 -3.02 16.41 5.25
CA ASN A 4 -3.16 17.55 4.33
C ASN A 4 -2.01 18.53 4.52
N LEU A 5 -0.90 18.29 3.82
CA LEU A 5 0.13 19.31 3.59
C LEU A 5 0.06 19.66 2.10
N GLY A 6 -0.14 20.95 1.80
CA GLY A 6 -0.37 21.45 0.45
C GLY A 6 0.53 20.83 -0.64
N GLU A 7 -0.13 20.41 -1.72
CA GLU A 7 0.40 20.13 -3.07
C GLU A 7 1.41 18.99 -3.28
N ARG A 8 1.49 17.98 -2.39
CA ARG A 8 2.17 16.70 -2.72
C ARG A 8 1.24 15.51 -2.42
N GLY A 9 1.31 14.49 -3.28
CA GLY A 9 0.38 13.35 -3.32
C GLY A 9 -0.03 12.82 -1.95
N GLY A 10 -1.32 12.53 -1.80
CA GLY A 10 -1.92 12.18 -0.51
C GLY A 10 -1.33 10.90 0.08
N MET A 11 -0.42 11.05 1.04
CA MET A 11 0.10 9.96 1.84
C MET A 11 -1.05 9.31 2.64
N SER A 12 -1.10 7.98 2.67
CA SER A 12 -2.05 7.23 3.46
C SER A 12 -1.39 6.17 4.35
N LEU A 13 -1.77 6.16 5.63
CA LEU A 13 -1.33 5.15 6.60
C LEU A 13 -2.49 4.23 6.99
N CYS A 14 -2.19 2.95 7.22
CA CYS A 14 -3.10 2.01 7.86
C CYS A 14 -3.24 2.35 9.36
N GLU A 15 -4.32 1.89 9.98
CA GLU A 15 -4.63 2.16 11.39
C GLU A 15 -3.47 1.76 12.31
N ALA A 16 -2.92 0.56 12.15
CA ALA A 16 -1.82 0.07 12.98
C ALA A 16 -0.55 0.93 12.89
N CYS A 17 -0.20 1.44 11.71
CA CYS A 17 0.98 2.30 11.55
C CYS A 17 0.73 3.70 12.12
N PHE A 18 -0.49 4.22 11.95
CA PHE A 18 -0.86 5.53 12.47
C PHE A 18 -0.84 5.55 14.01
N ASP A 19 -1.43 4.54 14.65
CA ASP A 19 -1.49 4.44 16.12
C ASP A 19 -0.12 4.19 16.73
N ALA A 20 0.71 3.36 16.09
CA ALA A 20 2.05 3.03 16.57
C ALA A 20 3.03 4.21 16.49
N ASN A 21 2.70 5.28 15.74
CA ASN A 21 3.66 6.34 15.46
C ASN A 21 3.27 7.76 15.86
N GLY A 22 2.36 7.89 16.82
CA GLY A 22 2.25 9.09 17.65
C GLY A 22 2.26 10.40 16.87
N HIS A 23 1.39 10.55 15.87
CA HIS A 23 1.20 11.76 15.06
C HIS A 23 0.54 12.91 15.87
N VAL A 24 1.09 13.20 17.05
CA VAL A 24 0.60 14.23 17.97
C VAL A 24 0.91 15.61 17.39
N GLY A 25 -0.12 16.44 17.24
CA GLY A 25 0.02 17.81 16.73
C GLY A 25 0.06 17.95 15.21
N HIS A 26 -0.24 16.88 14.46
CA HIS A 26 -0.40 16.93 13.01
C HIS A 26 -1.88 16.84 12.61
N ASP A 27 -2.28 17.55 11.57
CA ASP A 27 -3.64 17.45 11.01
C ASP A 27 -3.77 16.19 10.13
N TYR A 28 -4.84 15.42 10.36
CA TYR A 28 -5.11 14.19 9.61
C TYR A 28 -6.61 14.00 9.36
N ILE A 29 -6.92 13.26 8.29
CA ILE A 29 -8.27 12.79 7.99
C ILE A 29 -8.31 11.27 8.12
N ARG A 30 -9.28 10.76 8.89
CA ARG A 30 -9.63 9.34 8.89
C ARG A 30 -10.68 9.06 7.85
N PHE A 31 -10.41 8.10 6.98
CA PHE A 31 -11.35 7.63 5.97
C PHE A 31 -11.28 6.11 5.90
N PHE A 32 -12.40 5.50 5.51
CA PHE A 32 -12.46 4.08 5.20
C PHE A 32 -12.28 3.91 3.69
N SER A 33 -11.24 3.20 3.26
CA SER A 33 -11.06 2.97 1.82
C SER A 33 -12.09 1.96 1.31
N ARG A 34 -12.83 2.31 0.26
CA ARG A 34 -13.81 1.41 -0.38
C ARG A 34 -13.16 0.49 -1.40
N GLU A 35 -12.10 0.94 -2.05
CA GLU A 35 -11.38 0.19 -3.09
C GLU A 35 -10.03 -0.40 -2.60
N GLY A 36 -9.74 -0.34 -1.30
CA GLY A 36 -8.43 -0.72 -0.76
C GLY A 36 -7.36 0.37 -0.92
N GLY A 37 -6.11 0.09 -0.62
CA GLY A 37 -5.03 1.09 -0.69
C GLY A 37 -3.70 0.56 -0.16
N ALA A 38 -2.63 1.30 -0.42
CA ALA A 38 -1.30 1.00 0.09
C ALA A 38 -1.00 1.83 1.34
N CYS A 39 -0.32 1.24 2.32
CA CYS A 39 0.24 1.97 3.44
C CYS A 39 1.60 2.55 3.03
N ASP A 40 1.81 3.85 3.22
CA ASP A 40 3.06 4.54 2.88
C ASP A 40 4.12 4.49 3.99
N CYS A 41 3.83 3.81 5.12
CA CYS A 41 4.78 3.69 6.22
C CYS A 41 6.08 2.99 5.76
N GLY A 42 7.23 3.61 6.02
CA GLY A 42 8.53 3.10 5.59
C GLY A 42 8.98 3.60 4.21
N ASN A 43 8.11 4.22 3.40
CA ASN A 43 8.49 4.78 2.11
C ASN A 43 9.08 6.20 2.26
N GLN A 44 10.42 6.30 2.22
CA GLN A 44 11.13 7.57 2.43
C GLN A 44 10.90 8.62 1.33
N ASP A 45 10.35 8.23 0.17
CA ASP A 45 9.95 9.17 -0.88
C ASP A 45 8.68 9.96 -0.52
N VAL A 46 7.91 9.47 0.46
CA VAL A 46 6.57 9.99 0.79
C VAL A 46 6.47 10.42 2.27
N ILE A 47 7.07 9.66 3.19
CA ILE A 47 7.09 9.98 4.63
C ILE A 47 8.52 10.16 5.12
N LYS A 48 8.74 11.10 6.05
CA LYS A 48 10.04 11.25 6.71
C LYS A 48 10.32 10.04 7.60
N GLU A 49 11.59 9.73 7.84
CA GLU A 49 11.99 8.65 8.75
C GLU A 49 11.37 8.76 10.15
N SER A 50 11.20 9.98 10.67
CA SER A 50 10.53 10.21 11.95
C SER A 50 9.04 9.82 11.97
N GLY A 51 8.43 9.63 10.79
CA GLY A 51 7.06 9.21 10.60
C GLY A 51 6.91 7.70 10.38
N ASN A 52 8.01 6.95 10.37
CA ASN A 52 8.01 5.49 10.32
C ASN A 52 7.62 4.84 11.65
N CYS A 53 6.67 3.91 11.65
CA CYS A 53 6.34 3.13 12.84
C CYS A 53 7.48 2.18 13.22
N PRO A 54 7.54 1.69 14.49
CA PRO A 54 8.63 0.81 14.93
C PRO A 54 8.78 -0.50 14.14
N ALA A 55 7.75 -0.89 13.39
CA ALA A 55 7.73 -2.11 12.57
C ALA A 55 8.15 -1.88 11.11
N HIS A 56 8.14 -0.63 10.61
CA HIS A 56 8.34 -0.32 9.20
C HIS A 56 9.30 0.87 9.04
N GLY A 57 10.44 0.64 8.42
CA GLY A 57 11.51 1.61 8.14
C GLY A 57 12.62 0.93 7.33
N ASP A 58 13.78 1.58 7.13
CA ASP A 58 14.85 1.04 6.29
C ASP A 58 15.38 -0.32 6.77
N GLU A 59 15.38 -0.54 8.09
CA GLU A 59 15.80 -1.81 8.72
C GLU A 59 14.68 -2.86 8.78
N SER A 60 13.47 -2.54 8.29
CA SER A 60 12.34 -3.47 8.36
C SER A 60 12.52 -4.62 7.39
N LYS A 61 12.41 -5.85 7.91
CA LYS A 61 12.47 -7.05 7.07
C LYS A 61 11.16 -7.14 6.30
N ARG A 62 11.24 -7.06 4.97
CA ARG A 62 10.12 -7.39 4.09
C ARG A 62 9.57 -8.77 4.50
N PRO A 63 8.26 -8.92 4.75
CA PRO A 63 7.70 -10.22 5.09
C PRO A 63 8.04 -11.22 3.99
N LYS A 64 8.46 -12.42 4.40
CA LYS A 64 8.69 -13.52 3.47
C LYS A 64 7.32 -13.96 2.94
N TYR A 65 7.12 -13.83 1.63
CA TYR A 65 5.94 -14.36 0.98
C TYR A 65 6.16 -15.87 0.70
N ASP A 66 5.10 -16.66 0.72
CA ASP A 66 5.17 -18.07 0.31
C ASP A 66 5.01 -18.16 -1.21
N MET A 67 5.94 -18.87 -1.88
CA MET A 67 5.98 -19.01 -3.35
C MET A 67 4.64 -19.48 -3.96
N THR A 68 3.81 -20.16 -3.17
CA THR A 68 2.45 -20.56 -3.53
C THR A 68 1.54 -19.39 -3.92
N ASP A 69 1.64 -18.24 -3.26
CA ASP A 69 0.83 -17.04 -3.54
C ASP A 69 1.18 -16.43 -4.91
N VAL A 70 2.47 -16.47 -5.31
CA VAL A 70 2.92 -15.97 -6.61
C VAL A 70 2.57 -16.93 -7.74
N CYS A 71 2.64 -18.24 -7.52
CA CYS A 71 2.19 -19.21 -8.51
C CYS A 71 0.71 -19.01 -8.89
N MET A 72 -0.14 -18.66 -7.91
CA MET A 72 -1.54 -18.33 -8.17
C MET A 72 -1.67 -17.06 -9.02
N ALA A 73 -0.91 -16.01 -8.69
CA ALA A 73 -0.91 -14.77 -9.46
C ALA A 73 -0.45 -14.99 -10.91
N GLU A 74 0.64 -15.71 -11.14
CA GLU A 74 1.15 -16.03 -12.48
C GLU A 74 0.13 -16.83 -13.32
N TYR A 75 -0.52 -17.82 -12.70
CA TYR A 75 -1.54 -18.62 -13.37
C TYR A 75 -2.77 -17.79 -13.76
N ILE A 76 -3.28 -16.98 -12.82
CA ILE A 76 -4.47 -16.15 -13.03
C ILE A 76 -4.20 -15.06 -14.07
N VAL A 77 -3.08 -14.34 -13.97
CA VAL A 77 -2.73 -13.26 -14.91
C VAL A 77 -2.63 -13.81 -16.34
N THR A 78 -1.97 -14.95 -16.52
CA THR A 78 -1.87 -15.59 -17.83
C THR A 78 -3.25 -15.93 -18.41
N LYS A 79 -4.14 -16.50 -17.60
CA LYS A 79 -5.50 -16.84 -18.03
C LYS A 79 -6.35 -15.61 -18.35
N LEU A 80 -6.22 -14.54 -17.56
CA LEU A 80 -6.93 -13.29 -17.78
C LEU A 80 -6.49 -12.62 -19.09
N VAL A 81 -5.18 -12.58 -19.37
CA VAL A 81 -4.66 -12.02 -20.63
C VAL A 81 -5.18 -12.80 -21.83
N VAL A 82 -5.16 -14.13 -21.77
CA VAL A 82 -5.71 -14.99 -22.83
C VAL A 82 -7.20 -14.75 -23.01
N ARG A 83 -7.97 -14.68 -21.91
CA ARG A 83 -9.42 -14.45 -21.99
C ARG A 83 -9.74 -13.08 -22.58
N MET A 84 -9.06 -12.03 -22.15
CA MET A 84 -9.17 -10.68 -22.72
C MET A 84 -8.89 -10.67 -24.21
N PHE A 85 -7.84 -11.38 -24.66
CA PHE A 85 -7.51 -11.47 -26.07
C PHE A 85 -8.57 -12.21 -26.88
N LEU A 86 -9.13 -13.30 -26.36
CA LEU A 86 -10.21 -14.05 -27.02
C LEU A 86 -11.50 -13.22 -27.09
N ASP A 87 -11.89 -12.58 -25.99
CA ASP A 87 -13.06 -11.68 -25.95
C ASP A 87 -12.89 -10.52 -26.93
N TYR A 88 -11.69 -9.91 -27.00
CA TYR A 88 -11.38 -8.86 -27.99
C TYR A 88 -11.52 -9.34 -29.44
N ARG A 89 -11.23 -10.62 -29.71
CA ARG A 89 -11.39 -11.22 -31.05
C ARG A 89 -12.80 -11.74 -31.32
N GLY A 90 -13.73 -11.60 -30.38
CA GLY A 90 -15.11 -12.03 -30.51
C GLY A 90 -15.30 -13.56 -30.43
N TRP A 91 -14.46 -14.25 -29.66
CA TRP A 91 -14.58 -15.68 -29.37
C TRP A 91 -15.33 -15.96 -28.07
#